data_AF-A0AA38GWB2-F1
#
_entry.id   AF-A0AA38GWB2-F1
#
_cell.length_a   1.000
_cell.length_b   1.000
_cell.length_c   1.000
_cell.angle_alpha   90.00
_cell.angle_beta   90.00
_cell.angle_gamma   90.00
#
_symmetry.space_group_name_H-M   'P 1'
#
loop_
_entity.id
_entity.type
_entity.pdbx_description
1 polymer ?
#
loop_
_entity_poly.entity_id
_entity_poly.type
_entity_poly.pdbx_seq_one_letter_code
_entity_poly.pdbx_strand_id
1 'polypeptide(L)'
;GSINLITKALANVGCKMEVVPDPTTVHYHLPGGLSICVHRELEEFLVCFIVSKVKALRTLMINAGMVLCDRHFGGINYPIGGIGGIAKNLTKGLVDNGEIILYKVNVTTIILENEKAVGVRLSDGREFYAKKIISNATRWDTFGRLLRVEEFLKEEQNFQSLYVKAPSFLFIHVGIKESVLPLGTDCHHFILE
;
A
#
# COMPACT_ATOMS: atom_id res chain seq x y z
N GLY A 1 4.32 -0.71 -0.75
CA GLY A 1 5.01 -1.47 0.31
C GLY A 1 5.19 -2.87 -0.21
N SER A 2 6.43 -3.36 -0.26
CA SER A 2 6.71 -4.68 -0.83
C SER A 2 5.89 -5.75 -0.13
N ILE A 3 5.43 -6.77 -0.86
CA ILE A 3 4.68 -7.91 -0.31
C ILE A 3 5.43 -8.56 0.87
N ASN A 4 6.76 -8.44 0.89
CA ASN A 4 7.62 -8.81 2.01
C ASN A 4 7.21 -8.17 3.34
N LEU A 5 6.72 -6.93 3.36
CA LEU A 5 6.31 -6.27 4.60
C LEU A 5 5.02 -6.87 5.16
N ILE A 6 4.04 -7.15 4.31
CA ILE A 6 2.75 -7.73 4.73
C ILE A 6 2.95 -9.14 5.24
N THR A 7 3.71 -9.96 4.52
CA THR A 7 4.03 -11.33 4.94
C THR A 7 4.79 -11.33 6.28
N LYS A 8 5.75 -10.42 6.47
CA LYS A 8 6.46 -10.26 7.76
C LYS A 8 5.51 -9.81 8.87
N ALA A 9 4.62 -8.87 8.61
CA ALA A 9 3.65 -8.39 9.58
C ALA A 9 2.70 -9.52 10.04
N LEU A 10 2.20 -10.33 9.10
CA LEU A 10 1.39 -11.50 9.41
C LEU A 10 2.18 -12.53 10.23
N ALA A 11 3.42 -12.83 9.83
CA ALA A 11 4.27 -13.78 10.54
C ALA A 11 4.55 -13.35 11.99
N ASN A 12 4.75 -12.05 12.24
CA ASN A 12 4.96 -11.51 13.59
C ASN A 12 3.76 -11.71 14.52
N VAL A 13 2.56 -11.91 13.97
CA VAL A 13 1.34 -12.20 14.75
C VAL A 13 0.91 -13.66 14.61
N GLY A 14 1.84 -14.56 14.23
CA GLY A 14 1.59 -15.98 14.08
C GLY A 14 0.67 -16.37 12.92
N CYS A 15 0.37 -15.43 12.03
CA CYS A 15 -0.54 -15.63 10.90
C CYS A 15 0.23 -15.87 9.60
N LYS A 16 -0.39 -16.65 8.71
CA LYS A 16 0.04 -16.80 7.32
C LYS A 16 -1.18 -16.68 6.43
N MET A 17 -0.96 -16.32 5.18
CA MET A 17 -2.02 -16.23 4.20
C MET A 17 -1.55 -16.86 2.90
N GLU A 18 -2.42 -17.68 2.33
CA GLU A 18 -2.16 -18.30 1.04
C GLU A 18 -2.33 -17.26 -0.06
N VAL A 19 -1.44 -17.32 -1.05
CA VAL A 19 -1.39 -16.36 -2.15
C VAL A 19 -1.17 -17.11 -3.46
N VAL A 20 -1.77 -16.60 -4.53
CA VAL A 20 -1.54 -17.06 -5.90
C VAL A 20 -0.55 -16.10 -6.55
N PRO A 21 0.60 -16.58 -7.04
CA PRO A 21 1.57 -15.72 -7.72
C PRO A 21 1.03 -15.25 -9.08
N ASP A 22 1.28 -13.98 -9.42
CA ASP A 22 1.07 -13.46 -10.77
C ASP A 22 2.30 -13.77 -11.64
N PRO A 23 2.17 -14.54 -12.74
CA PRO A 23 3.29 -14.85 -13.61
C PRO A 23 3.79 -13.63 -14.41
N THR A 24 2.89 -12.72 -14.79
CA THR A 24 3.21 -11.59 -15.67
C THR A 24 3.34 -10.28 -14.91
N THR A 25 2.88 -10.22 -13.65
CA THR A 25 2.92 -9.10 -12.68
C THR A 25 2.25 -7.80 -13.15
N VAL A 26 2.57 -7.33 -14.35
CA VAL A 26 1.99 -6.20 -15.05
C VAL A 26 2.29 -6.28 -16.56
N HIS A 27 1.29 -5.91 -17.35
CA HIS A 27 1.39 -5.77 -18.80
C HIS A 27 1.16 -4.31 -19.20
N TYR A 28 2.20 -3.65 -19.72
CA TYR A 28 2.15 -2.26 -20.15
C TYR A 28 1.76 -2.13 -21.61
N HIS A 29 0.81 -1.24 -21.89
CA HIS A 29 0.44 -0.75 -23.21
C HIS A 29 0.82 0.73 -23.29
N LEU A 30 1.84 1.04 -24.08
CA LEU A 30 2.48 2.35 -24.19
C LEU A 30 2.14 3.04 -25.53
N PRO A 31 2.30 4.37 -25.63
CA PRO A 31 2.05 5.09 -26.87
C PRO A 31 2.86 4.55 -28.05
N GLY A 32 2.27 4.61 -29.25
CA GLY A 32 2.88 4.06 -30.47
C GLY A 32 2.73 2.55 -30.64
N GLY A 33 1.82 1.91 -29.89
CA GLY A 33 1.50 0.48 -30.02
C GLY A 33 2.52 -0.45 -29.36
N LEU A 34 3.37 0.09 -28.49
CA LEU A 34 4.39 -0.67 -27.77
C LEU A 34 3.75 -1.41 -26.61
N SER A 35 3.97 -2.73 -26.53
CA SER A 35 3.42 -3.59 -25.50
C SER A 35 4.53 -4.38 -24.81
N ILE A 36 4.59 -4.35 -23.47
CA ILE A 36 5.68 -4.94 -22.67
C ILE A 36 5.10 -5.69 -21.47
N CYS A 37 5.37 -6.99 -21.40
CA CYS A 37 5.05 -7.84 -20.25
C CYS A 37 6.22 -7.86 -19.25
N VAL A 38 5.88 -7.82 -17.96
CA VAL A 38 6.86 -7.78 -16.86
C VAL A 38 6.85 -9.08 -16.07
N HIS A 39 7.36 -10.13 -16.67
CA HIS A 39 7.35 -11.46 -16.08
C HIS A 39 7.98 -11.50 -14.70
N ARG A 40 7.44 -12.34 -13.82
CA ARG A 40 8.02 -12.63 -12.51
C ARG A 40 9.42 -13.23 -12.66
N GLU A 41 9.59 -14.12 -13.64
CA GLU A 41 10.87 -14.74 -13.94
C GLU A 41 11.78 -13.79 -14.72
N LEU A 42 13.00 -13.63 -14.24
CA LEU A 42 13.95 -12.63 -14.76
C LEU A 42 14.31 -12.91 -16.22
N GLU A 43 14.49 -14.17 -16.59
CA GLU A 43 14.87 -14.55 -17.95
C GLU A 43 13.78 -14.17 -18.96
N GLU A 44 12.51 -14.45 -18.64
CA GLU A 44 11.37 -14.07 -19.49
C GLU A 44 11.24 -12.56 -19.63
N PHE A 45 11.43 -11.81 -18.52
CA PHE A 45 11.43 -10.35 -18.57
C PHE A 45 12.56 -9.79 -19.43
N LEU A 46 13.78 -10.32 -19.28
CA LEU A 46 14.93 -9.88 -20.08
C LEU A 46 14.71 -10.15 -21.57
N VAL A 47 14.10 -11.28 -21.94
CA VAL A 47 13.71 -11.55 -23.33
C VAL A 47 12.75 -10.46 -23.81
N CYS A 48 11.61 -10.27 -23.14
CA CYS A 48 10.63 -9.24 -23.52
C CYS A 48 11.24 -7.83 -23.63
N PHE A 49 12.15 -7.48 -22.72
CA PHE A 49 12.85 -6.21 -22.73
C PHE A 49 13.77 -6.07 -23.95
N ILE A 50 14.59 -7.08 -24.25
CA ILE A 50 15.56 -7.05 -25.36
C ILE A 50 14.85 -6.95 -26.72
N VAL A 51 13.75 -7.68 -26.93
CA VAL A 51 12.99 -7.63 -28.20
C VAL A 51 12.18 -6.34 -28.38
N SER A 52 11.94 -5.56 -27.32
CA SER A 52 11.07 -4.37 -27.38
C SER A 52 11.62 -3.18 -28.21
N LYS A 53 12.89 -3.21 -28.66
CA LYS A 53 13.55 -2.22 -29.56
C LYS A 53 13.34 -0.73 -29.18
N VAL A 54 13.07 -0.40 -27.92
CA VAL A 54 12.81 0.98 -27.47
C VAL A 54 14.12 1.75 -27.26
N LYS A 55 14.18 3.02 -27.67
CA LYS A 55 15.30 3.92 -27.31
C LYS A 55 15.28 4.20 -25.80
N ALA A 56 16.37 3.84 -25.11
CA ALA A 56 16.52 3.71 -23.66
C ALA A 56 16.34 4.97 -22.77
N LEU A 57 15.87 6.09 -23.29
CA LEU A 57 16.41 7.39 -22.87
C LEU A 57 15.57 8.23 -21.88
N ARG A 58 14.82 7.66 -20.93
CA ARG A 58 14.64 8.22 -19.55
C ARG A 58 13.60 7.51 -18.65
N THR A 59 12.43 7.10 -19.15
CA THR A 59 11.33 6.60 -18.26
C THR A 59 11.36 5.07 -18.07
N LEU A 60 11.78 4.32 -19.08
CA LEU A 60 11.74 2.86 -19.05
C LEU A 60 12.76 2.27 -18.07
N MET A 61 13.95 2.89 -17.91
CA MET A 61 15.02 2.36 -17.04
C MET A 61 14.72 2.53 -15.54
N ILE A 62 14.04 3.61 -15.14
CA ILE A 62 13.65 3.82 -13.74
C ILE A 62 12.48 2.88 -13.37
N ASN A 63 11.49 2.72 -14.26
CA ASN A 63 10.44 1.72 -14.07
C ASN A 63 11.01 0.30 -14.11
N ALA A 64 11.94 -0.01 -15.02
CA ALA A 64 12.62 -1.29 -15.10
C ALA A 64 13.43 -1.57 -13.84
N GLY A 65 14.14 -0.58 -13.26
CA GLY A 65 14.85 -0.72 -12.00
C GLY A 65 13.92 -0.95 -10.80
N MET A 66 12.80 -0.22 -10.73
CA MET A 66 11.78 -0.42 -9.71
C MET A 66 11.09 -1.79 -9.83
N VAL A 67 10.82 -2.23 -11.06
CA VAL A 67 10.31 -3.56 -11.39
C VAL A 67 11.33 -4.66 -11.02
N LEU A 68 12.61 -4.48 -11.38
CA LEU A 68 13.71 -5.38 -11.06
C LEU A 68 13.87 -5.56 -9.54
N CYS A 69 13.84 -4.46 -8.78
CA CYS A 69 14.04 -4.51 -7.34
C CYS A 69 12.80 -4.95 -6.55
N ASP A 70 11.59 -4.55 -6.95
CA ASP A 70 10.36 -4.74 -6.16
C ASP A 70 9.45 -5.86 -6.70
N ARG A 71 9.45 -6.12 -8.01
CA ARG A 71 8.56 -7.14 -8.62
C ARG A 71 9.21 -8.49 -8.86
N HIS A 72 10.52 -8.57 -9.12
CA HIS A 72 11.18 -9.87 -9.24
C HIS A 72 11.49 -10.49 -7.86
N PHE A 73 11.90 -9.67 -6.89
CA PHE A 73 12.20 -10.15 -5.53
C PHE A 73 10.93 -10.30 -4.67
N GLY A 74 10.17 -11.37 -4.94
CA GLY A 74 8.95 -11.75 -4.21
C GLY A 74 7.69 -11.83 -5.06
N GLY A 75 7.69 -11.25 -6.26
CA GLY A 75 6.54 -11.28 -7.19
C GLY A 75 5.37 -10.40 -6.76
N ILE A 76 4.45 -10.13 -7.69
CA ILE A 76 3.07 -9.78 -7.33
C ILE A 76 2.35 -11.08 -6.94
N ASN A 77 1.60 -11.06 -5.85
CA ASN A 77 0.81 -12.21 -5.41
C ASN A 77 -0.58 -11.74 -4.99
N TYR A 78 -1.59 -12.53 -5.32
CA TYR A 78 -2.99 -12.29 -5.00
C TYR A 78 -3.43 -13.16 -3.83
N PRO A 79 -3.88 -12.55 -2.72
CA PRO A 79 -4.29 -13.33 -1.56
C PRO A 79 -5.59 -14.08 -1.83
N ILE A 80 -5.61 -15.36 -1.49
CA ILE A 80 -6.82 -16.17 -1.55
C ILE A 80 -7.82 -15.62 -0.53
N GLY A 81 -9.06 -15.36 -0.98
CA GLY A 81 -10.08 -14.67 -0.18
C GLY A 81 -10.00 -13.14 -0.22
N GLY A 82 -9.09 -12.58 -1.02
CA GLY A 82 -8.99 -11.15 -1.31
C GLY A 82 -8.22 -10.35 -0.26
N ILE A 83 -7.90 -9.10 -0.60
CA ILE A 83 -7.04 -8.22 0.20
C ILE A 83 -7.59 -7.94 1.61
N GLY A 84 -8.91 -7.98 1.78
CA GLY A 84 -9.56 -7.82 3.08
C GLY A 84 -9.18 -8.92 4.09
N GLY A 85 -8.73 -10.09 3.61
CA GLY A 85 -8.21 -11.17 4.44
C GLY A 85 -6.97 -10.76 5.24
N ILE A 86 -6.14 -9.84 4.73
CA ILE A 86 -4.93 -9.37 5.42
C ILE A 86 -5.30 -8.70 6.74
N ALA A 87 -6.22 -7.72 6.68
CA ALA A 87 -6.65 -6.99 7.87
C ALA A 87 -7.29 -7.94 8.89
N LYS A 88 -8.13 -8.87 8.44
CA LYS A 88 -8.77 -9.86 9.30
C LYS A 88 -7.75 -10.76 10.01
N ASN A 89 -6.78 -11.28 9.28
CA ASN A 89 -5.74 -12.15 9.84
C ASN A 89 -4.82 -11.38 10.80
N LEU A 90 -4.42 -10.15 10.46
CA LEU A 90 -3.64 -9.31 11.36
C LEU A 90 -4.40 -9.02 12.67
N THR A 91 -5.67 -8.61 12.56
CA THR A 91 -6.53 -8.38 13.73
C THR A 91 -6.64 -9.65 14.58
N LYS A 92 -6.91 -10.80 13.94
CA LYS A 92 -7.01 -12.08 14.64
C LYS A 92 -5.71 -12.41 15.39
N GLY A 93 -4.56 -12.34 14.72
CA GLY A 93 -3.27 -12.64 15.34
C GLY A 93 -2.92 -11.71 16.50
N LEU A 94 -3.26 -10.42 16.40
CA LEU A 94 -3.08 -9.48 17.51
C LEU A 94 -3.96 -9.85 18.72
N VAL A 95 -5.25 -10.11 18.48
CA VAL A 95 -6.19 -10.49 19.55
C VAL A 95 -5.82 -11.84 20.18
N ASP A 96 -5.41 -12.82 19.38
CA ASP A 96 -4.95 -14.13 19.86
C ASP A 96 -3.68 -13.99 20.73
N ASN A 97 -2.86 -12.95 20.52
CA ASN A 97 -1.71 -12.60 21.35
C ASN A 97 -2.07 -11.72 22.57
N GLY A 98 -3.36 -11.48 22.84
CA GLY A 98 -3.85 -10.72 23.99
C GLY A 98 -3.94 -9.20 23.78
N GLU A 99 -3.73 -8.71 22.57
CA GLU A 99 -3.92 -7.30 22.25
C GLU A 99 -5.42 -6.94 22.17
N ILE A 100 -5.74 -5.69 22.50
CA ILE A 100 -7.12 -5.20 22.50
C ILE A 100 -7.33 -4.28 21.30
N ILE A 101 -8.32 -4.62 20.46
CA ILE A 101 -8.72 -3.81 19.31
C ILE A 101 -10.15 -3.34 19.53
N LEU A 102 -10.33 -2.02 19.61
CA LEU A 102 -11.63 -1.39 19.80
C LEU A 102 -12.13 -0.75 18.51
N TYR A 103 -13.33 -1.14 18.07
CA TYR A 103 -13.98 -0.60 16.89
C TYR A 103 -15.00 0.47 17.24
N LYS A 104 -15.28 1.36 16.29
CA LYS A 104 -16.23 2.48 16.46
C LYS A 104 -15.84 3.39 17.64
N VAL A 105 -14.55 3.48 17.91
CA VAL A 105 -13.96 4.29 18.97
C VAL A 105 -13.19 5.43 18.30
N ASN A 106 -13.88 6.54 18.07
CA ASN A 106 -13.29 7.68 17.37
C ASN A 106 -12.46 8.51 18.34
N VAL A 107 -11.15 8.58 18.11
CA VAL A 107 -10.27 9.53 18.80
C VAL A 107 -10.57 10.94 18.29
N THR A 108 -10.72 11.89 19.22
CA THR A 108 -11.01 13.30 18.92
C THR A 108 -9.86 14.23 19.30
N THR A 109 -8.99 13.83 20.23
CA THR A 109 -7.86 14.65 20.66
C THR A 109 -6.71 13.78 21.16
N ILE A 110 -5.48 14.15 20.82
CA ILE A 110 -4.25 13.63 21.45
C ILE A 110 -3.97 14.49 22.68
N ILE A 111 -3.84 13.87 23.84
CA ILE A 111 -3.60 14.54 25.12
C ILE A 111 -2.09 14.79 25.25
N LEU A 112 -1.72 16.05 25.45
CA LEU A 112 -0.34 16.50 25.65
C LEU A 112 -0.13 16.95 27.09
N GLU A 113 1.01 16.57 27.66
CA GLU A 113 1.53 17.11 28.92
C GLU A 113 3.01 17.45 28.72
N ASN A 114 3.41 18.70 29.03
CA ASN A 114 4.78 19.18 28.83
C ASN A 114 5.31 18.84 27.42
N GLU A 115 4.52 19.17 26.39
CA GLU A 115 4.83 18.91 24.97
C GLU A 115 4.96 17.42 24.58
N LYS A 116 4.58 16.50 25.47
CA LYS A 116 4.64 15.05 25.23
C LYS A 116 3.24 14.45 25.11
N ALA A 117 3.03 13.61 24.10
CA ALA A 117 1.81 12.82 23.98
C ALA A 117 1.74 11.75 25.09
N VAL A 118 0.71 11.83 25.92
CA VAL A 118 0.49 10.94 27.07
C VAL A 118 -0.80 10.13 26.97
N GLY A 119 -1.68 10.46 26.03
CA GLY A 119 -2.96 9.78 25.88
C GLY A 119 -3.78 10.25 24.70
N VAL A 120 -5.00 9.74 24.62
CA VAL A 120 -6.01 10.11 23.63
C VAL A 120 -7.37 10.23 24.30
N ARG A 121 -8.16 11.20 23.84
CA ARG A 121 -9.57 11.38 24.21
C ARG A 121 -10.47 10.91 23.08
N LEU A 122 -11.55 10.24 23.43
CA LEU A 122 -12.53 9.69 22.52
C LEU A 122 -13.73 10.62 22.32
N SER A 123 -14.54 10.36 21.30
CA SER A 123 -15.76 11.12 21.01
C SER A 123 -16.84 10.99 22.09
N ASP A 124 -16.81 9.93 22.88
CA ASP A 124 -17.71 9.71 24.02
C ASP A 124 -17.18 10.27 25.35
N GLY A 125 -16.05 10.99 25.31
CA GLY A 125 -15.42 11.61 26.48
C GLY A 125 -14.47 10.71 27.27
N ARG A 126 -14.41 9.40 26.99
CA ARG A 126 -13.44 8.50 27.62
C ARG A 126 -12.01 8.87 27.22
N GLU A 127 -11.06 8.54 28.09
CA GLU A 127 -9.63 8.81 27.89
C GLU A 127 -8.81 7.55 28.08
N PHE A 128 -7.80 7.39 27.24
CA PHE A 128 -6.81 6.32 27.33
C PHE A 128 -5.42 6.92 27.44
N TYR A 129 -4.64 6.46 28.42
CA TYR A 129 -3.28 6.93 28.65
C TYR A 129 -2.26 5.83 28.34
N ALA A 130 -1.14 6.21 27.75
CA ALA A 130 -0.05 5.28 27.43
C ALA A 130 1.30 6.00 27.40
N LYS A 131 2.36 5.23 27.62
CA LYS A 131 3.75 5.74 27.55
C LYS A 131 4.16 6.17 26.14
N LYS A 132 3.53 5.58 25.12
CA LYS A 132 3.78 5.84 23.69
C LYS A 132 2.45 5.88 22.96
N ILE A 133 2.29 6.88 22.09
CA ILE A 133 1.13 7.07 21.24
C ILE A 133 1.60 7.00 19.79
N ILE A 134 0.98 6.12 18.99
CA ILE A 134 1.28 5.96 17.57
C ILE A 134 0.04 6.35 16.79
N SER A 135 0.10 7.42 16.01
CA SER A 135 -0.99 7.82 15.11
C SER A 135 -0.83 7.15 13.75
N ASN A 136 -1.74 6.26 13.41
CA ASN A 136 -1.92 5.73 12.06
C ASN A 136 -3.07 6.44 11.32
N ALA A 137 -3.54 7.58 11.83
CA ALA A 137 -4.45 8.45 11.08
C ALA A 137 -3.69 9.17 9.96
N THR A 138 -4.42 9.80 9.03
CA THR A 138 -3.77 10.63 8.02
C THR A 138 -2.97 11.76 8.69
N ARG A 139 -1.92 12.26 8.04
CA ARG A 139 -1.15 13.39 8.57
C ARG A 139 -2.06 14.61 8.80
N TRP A 140 -3.02 14.83 7.89
CA TRP A 140 -4.02 15.90 7.97
C TRP A 140 -4.95 15.73 9.18
N ASP A 141 -5.40 14.52 9.48
CA ASP A 141 -6.18 14.28 10.69
C ASP A 141 -5.32 14.49 11.93
N THR A 142 -4.11 13.93 11.94
CA THR A 142 -3.21 13.98 13.10
C THR A 142 -2.86 15.41 13.45
N PHE A 143 -2.30 16.18 12.53
CA PHE A 143 -1.84 17.54 12.78
C PHE A 143 -2.93 18.58 12.57
N GLY A 144 -3.96 18.34 11.75
CA GLY A 144 -5.03 19.32 11.52
C GLY A 144 -6.20 19.24 12.49
N ARG A 145 -6.41 18.10 13.16
CA ARG A 145 -7.62 17.88 13.99
C ARG A 145 -7.34 17.26 15.35
N LEU A 146 -6.53 16.21 15.41
CA LEU A 146 -6.33 15.41 16.62
C LEU A 146 -5.30 16.07 17.56
N LEU A 147 -4.22 16.62 17.01
CA LEU A 147 -3.21 17.36 17.75
C LEU A 147 -3.58 18.85 17.75
N ARG A 148 -3.86 19.40 18.93
CA ARG A 148 -4.22 20.81 19.10
C ARG A 148 -3.07 21.54 19.76
N VAL A 149 -2.23 22.16 18.94
CA VAL A 149 -1.10 22.99 19.38
C VAL A 149 -1.22 24.36 18.72
N GLU A 150 -0.70 25.40 19.38
CA GLU A 150 -0.68 26.75 18.83
C GLU A 150 0.28 26.86 17.64
N GLU A 151 1.45 26.21 17.76
CA GLU A 151 2.45 26.19 16.71
C GLU A 151 3.03 24.78 16.51
N PHE A 152 3.12 24.36 15.25
CA PHE A 152 3.79 23.10 14.89
C PHE A 152 5.30 23.29 14.81
N LEU A 153 6.03 22.20 15.09
CA LEU A 153 7.47 22.11 14.84
C LEU A 153 7.82 22.51 13.39
N LYS A 154 9.02 23.05 13.20
CA LYS A 154 9.42 23.62 11.92
C LYS A 154 9.44 22.57 10.79
N GLU A 155 9.77 21.33 11.13
CA GLU A 155 9.75 20.19 10.24
C GLU A 155 8.34 19.93 9.68
N GLU A 156 7.31 20.05 10.52
CA GLU A 156 5.92 19.90 10.08
C GLU A 156 5.49 21.07 9.20
N GLN A 157 5.82 22.30 9.58
CA GLN A 157 5.53 23.49 8.75
C GLN A 157 6.16 23.36 7.36
N ASN A 158 7.43 22.92 7.31
CA ASN A 158 8.17 22.73 6.05
C ASN A 158 7.59 21.59 5.22
N PHE A 159 7.18 20.48 5.85
CA PHE A 159 6.51 19.39 5.14
C PHE A 159 5.22 19.89 4.48
N GLN A 160 4.39 20.62 5.22
CA GLN A 160 3.11 21.12 4.71
C GLN A 160 3.29 22.12 3.56
N SER A 161 4.32 22.96 3.60
CA SER A 161 4.57 23.95 2.53
C SER A 161 5.10 23.31 1.24
N LEU A 162 5.83 22.20 1.34
CA LEU A 162 6.39 21.49 0.19
C LEU A 162 5.47 20.40 -0.35
N TYR A 163 4.47 19.98 0.41
CA TYR A 163 3.63 18.85 0.06
C TYR A 163 2.74 19.15 -1.14
N VAL A 164 2.90 18.35 -2.20
CA VAL A 164 2.03 18.35 -3.37
C VAL A 164 1.07 17.17 -3.25
N LYS A 165 -0.23 17.44 -3.23
CA LYS A 165 -1.27 16.39 -3.23
C LYS A 165 -1.18 15.61 -4.54
N ALA A 166 -1.12 14.28 -4.42
CA ALA A 166 -1.34 13.41 -5.57
C ALA A 166 -2.75 13.64 -6.14
N PRO A 167 -2.92 13.53 -7.48
CA PRO A 167 -4.25 13.58 -8.07
C PRO A 167 -5.12 12.45 -7.53
N SER A 168 -6.43 12.68 -7.52
CA SER A 168 -7.39 11.61 -7.20
C SER A 168 -7.44 10.59 -8.34
N PHE A 169 -7.95 9.39 -8.04
CA PHE A 169 -8.22 8.35 -9.00
C PHE A 169 -9.67 7.87 -8.89
N LEU A 170 -10.17 7.26 -9.96
CA LEU A 170 -11.48 6.61 -10.00
C LEU A 170 -11.25 5.09 -10.10
N PHE A 171 -11.96 4.32 -9.29
CA PHE A 171 -11.95 2.87 -9.36
C PHE A 171 -13.35 2.37 -9.74
N ILE A 172 -13.43 1.46 -10.72
CA ILE A 172 -14.67 0.86 -11.18
C ILE A 172 -14.55 -0.66 -11.04
N HIS A 173 -15.49 -1.28 -10.33
CA HIS A 173 -15.65 -2.73 -10.30
C HIS A 173 -16.70 -3.13 -11.32
N VAL A 174 -16.32 -3.95 -12.31
CA VAL A 174 -17.23 -4.44 -13.37
C VAL A 174 -17.19 -5.95 -13.40
N GLY A 175 -18.36 -6.59 -13.35
CA GLY A 175 -18.49 -8.01 -13.64
C GLY A 175 -18.61 -8.23 -15.15
N ILE A 176 -17.81 -9.12 -15.71
CA ILE A 176 -17.83 -9.46 -17.14
C ILE A 176 -17.98 -10.98 -17.32
N LYS A 177 -18.54 -11.40 -18.46
CA LYS A 177 -18.64 -12.83 -18.79
C LYS A 177 -17.25 -13.38 -19.09
N GLU A 178 -16.93 -14.57 -18.60
CA GLU A 178 -15.65 -15.24 -18.85
C GLU A 178 -15.29 -15.30 -20.34
N SER A 179 -16.29 -15.59 -21.19
CA SER A 179 -16.10 -15.70 -22.65
C SER A 179 -15.56 -14.44 -23.34
N VAL A 180 -15.55 -13.29 -22.66
CA VAL A 180 -14.97 -12.05 -23.22
C VAL A 180 -13.48 -11.93 -22.96
N LEU A 181 -12.91 -12.76 -22.08
CA LEU A 181 -11.48 -12.83 -21.80
C LEU A 181 -10.89 -14.09 -22.45
N PRO A 182 -10.01 -13.96 -23.45
CA PRO A 182 -9.29 -15.09 -24.02
C PRO A 182 -8.50 -15.87 -22.96
N LEU A 183 -8.33 -17.18 -23.18
CA LEU A 183 -7.46 -18.01 -22.34
C LEU A 183 -6.04 -17.44 -22.34
N GLY A 184 -5.44 -17.26 -21.15
CA GLY A 184 -4.11 -16.69 -21.01
C GLY A 184 -4.08 -15.16 -20.96
N THR A 185 -5.23 -14.49 -20.81
CA THR A 185 -5.25 -13.05 -20.54
C THR A 185 -4.55 -12.73 -19.22
N ASP A 186 -3.63 -11.77 -19.23
CA ASP A 186 -2.94 -11.31 -18.04
C ASP A 186 -3.90 -10.63 -17.05
N CYS A 187 -3.56 -10.65 -15.77
CA CYS A 187 -4.44 -10.13 -14.72
C CYS A 187 -4.39 -8.61 -14.56
N HIS A 188 -3.26 -7.99 -14.91
CA HIS A 188 -2.97 -6.60 -14.55
C HIS A 188 -2.38 -5.86 -15.74
N HIS A 189 -3.15 -4.92 -16.29
CA HIS A 189 -2.72 -4.11 -17.42
C HIS A 189 -2.62 -2.63 -17.02
N PHE A 190 -1.57 -1.95 -17.49
CA PHE A 190 -1.49 -0.49 -17.50
C PHE A 190 -1.58 0.00 -18.93
N ILE A 191 -2.50 0.94 -19.17
CA ILE A 191 -2.64 1.62 -20.46
C ILE A 191 -2.21 3.07 -20.23
N LEU A 192 -1.21 3.51 -21.00
CA LEU A 192 -0.75 4.90 -21.03
C LEU A 192 -1.07 5.46 -22.42
N GLU A 193 -1.87 6.52 -22.44
CA GLU A 193 -2.20 7.31 -23.63
C GLU A 193 -1.25 8.50 -23.78
#